data_AF-C0BZG0-F1
#
_entry.id   AF-C0BZG0-F1
#
_cell.length_a   1.000
_cell.length_b   1.000
_cell.length_c   1.000
_cell.angle_alpha   90.00
_cell.angle_beta   90.00
_cell.angle_gamma   90.00
#
_symmetry.space_group_name_H-M   'P 1'
#
loop_
_entity.id
_entity.type
_entity.pdbx_description
1 polymer ?
#
loop_
_entity_poly.entity_id
_entity_poly.type
_entity_poly.pdbx_seq_one_letter_code
_entity_poly.pdbx_strand_id
1 'polypeptide(L)'
;MLSPAMPADGGYFSYSTKQSVNRQMYIDKNRISRYDIYTRQVILSPAVLLVFKGGVPVSGAFIPDFPQEIKKRRMCMKYVARQWRLFASGLFLLLFCLILKGEARAASVTLEQGEAVYYQGYSTHYYYIDGVLGYCLEPGKVPPSDGSYDSQVIDNSQLLSKAMYYVYGGPGYETHMKPALAQVWQTKENAYCLSHCVLSYIYDGMSGDSDAFIGLNEEMKDQVVRCASWIREWPAIPKPDIAFSGTEFQSWFDREGKQQRTDEITCVGDADNSMTVPLPEGVWLVNVTKGTRTSGNVAVSGGDRFYLSADAGLFNGERYESGELYGSRRQAWRTLVIKPGESGQNIGAGRLVTVGTAPASLAVSWLPKPELETKKQADKTGKTYKLGDVITYTIEVTQRIQDAVAKNVVISDTILTEGVKLQKNSVVLLDAGQRTVPDAVISAEGNTYTIRSGQSLEFLQSVEKGEKFYVEYQVVITDASVIGREIENEVVVRADNADEVKDRETVTVEEPEEPKEPQEEPKEIPEEVKKEPEQPEEKPAPKVTVKAEAVKTGDEESLMVLIILLILSCAAITACGKIARKTK
;
A
#
# COMPACT_ATOMS: atom_id res chain seq x y z
N MET A 1 65.74 4.63 -30.02
CA MET A 1 64.38 5.18 -30.20
C MET A 1 64.11 6.21 -29.10
N LEU A 2 63.02 6.96 -29.17
CA LEU A 2 62.91 8.28 -28.53
C LEU A 2 62.87 8.29 -26.99
N SER A 3 63.65 9.22 -26.43
CA SER A 3 63.41 9.93 -25.16
C SER A 3 62.60 11.21 -25.46
N PRO A 4 62.16 12.04 -24.48
CA PRO A 4 62.63 12.15 -23.10
C PRO A 4 61.52 12.08 -22.03
N ALA A 5 61.90 12.37 -20.78
CA ALA A 5 61.03 12.52 -19.62
C ALA A 5 61.42 13.77 -18.80
N MET A 6 60.59 14.14 -17.82
CA MET A 6 60.87 15.09 -16.72
C MET A 6 61.02 16.58 -17.12
N PRO A 7 60.96 17.54 -16.16
CA PRO A 7 60.91 17.38 -14.70
C PRO A 7 59.64 17.91 -14.01
N ALA A 8 59.59 17.73 -12.69
CA ALA A 8 58.70 18.44 -11.76
C ALA A 8 59.49 19.54 -11.04
N ASP A 9 58.80 20.52 -10.46
CA ASP A 9 59.38 21.43 -9.45
C ASP A 9 58.32 21.84 -8.40
N GLY A 10 58.76 22.23 -7.21
CA GLY A 10 57.92 22.37 -6.02
C GLY A 10 57.51 23.80 -5.65
N GLY A 11 56.44 23.94 -4.84
CA GLY A 11 55.98 25.24 -4.32
C GLY A 11 55.26 25.09 -2.97
N TYR A 12 55.78 25.75 -1.93
CA TYR A 12 55.18 25.79 -0.59
C TYR A 12 53.96 26.71 -0.52
N PHE A 13 53.00 26.40 0.34
CA PHE A 13 52.04 27.39 0.88
C PHE A 13 51.92 27.28 2.41
N SER A 14 51.71 28.42 3.06
CA SER A 14 51.87 28.61 4.50
C SER A 14 50.54 28.76 5.26
N TYR A 15 50.59 28.50 6.57
CA TYR A 15 49.50 28.79 7.51
C TYR A 15 49.17 30.29 7.59
N SER A 16 47.89 30.64 7.77
CA SER A 16 47.51 31.83 8.54
C SER A 16 46.13 31.73 9.21
N THR A 17 46.12 31.98 10.52
CA THR A 17 45.09 32.65 11.34
C THR A 17 43.59 32.31 11.23
N LYS A 18 43.01 31.96 12.39
CA LYS A 18 41.57 32.08 12.70
C LYS A 18 41.06 33.52 12.52
N GLN A 19 39.80 33.69 12.12
CA GLN A 19 38.97 34.77 12.67
C GLN A 19 37.49 34.35 12.74
N SER A 20 36.84 34.63 13.86
CA SER A 20 35.45 34.29 14.14
C SER A 20 34.52 35.45 13.78
N VAL A 21 33.45 35.19 13.03
CA VAL A 21 32.40 36.17 12.73
C VAL A 21 31.06 35.63 13.19
N ASN A 22 30.49 36.25 14.24
CA ASN A 22 29.11 36.00 14.65
C ASN A 22 28.15 36.38 13.51
N ARG A 23 27.16 35.54 13.23
CA ARG A 23 26.01 35.91 12.39
C ARG A 23 24.72 35.72 13.18
N GLN A 24 24.32 36.79 13.88
CA GLN A 24 23.07 36.86 14.65
C GLN A 24 21.89 36.60 13.71
N MET A 25 21.06 35.59 13.98
CA MET A 25 19.88 35.32 13.17
C MET A 25 18.70 36.17 13.67
N TYR A 26 18.46 37.32 13.02
CA TYR A 26 17.29 38.14 13.28
C TYR A 26 16.03 37.42 12.79
N ILE A 27 15.11 37.12 13.71
CA ILE A 27 13.77 36.64 13.37
C ILE A 27 12.84 37.84 13.28
N ASP A 28 12.49 38.22 12.05
CA ASP A 28 11.49 39.26 11.81
C ASP A 28 10.09 38.75 12.18
N LYS A 29 9.33 39.57 12.90
CA LYS A 29 7.98 39.28 13.39
C LYS A 29 6.98 40.27 12.80
N ASN A 30 6.55 40.06 11.56
CA ASN A 30 5.18 40.40 11.11
C ASN A 30 4.89 39.97 9.66
N ARG A 31 4.27 38.79 9.48
CA ARG A 31 3.29 38.50 8.40
C ARG A 31 2.69 37.10 8.61
N ILE A 32 1.51 37.04 9.22
CA ILE A 32 0.66 35.86 9.20
C ILE A 32 -0.61 36.23 8.44
N SER A 33 -0.70 35.81 7.17
CA SER A 33 -1.99 35.69 6.51
C SER A 33 -2.74 34.51 7.12
N ARG A 34 -4.07 34.59 7.15
CA ARG A 34 -4.91 33.44 7.46
C ARG A 34 -4.74 32.40 6.34
N TYR A 35 -4.61 31.12 6.67
CA TYR A 35 -5.53 30.04 6.28
C TYR A 35 -5.12 28.72 6.97
N ASP A 36 -6.07 27.80 7.03
CA ASP A 36 -6.01 26.38 7.42
C ASP A 36 -5.59 25.96 8.83
N ILE A 37 -6.22 24.85 9.25
CA ILE A 37 -6.48 24.46 10.64
C ILE A 37 -6.51 22.93 10.74
N TYR A 38 -5.83 22.38 11.76
CA TYR A 38 -5.85 20.98 12.20
C TYR A 38 -5.60 19.86 11.16
N THR A 39 -4.36 19.36 11.11
CA THR A 39 -4.09 18.01 11.66
C THR A 39 -2.72 17.93 12.34
N ARG A 40 -2.67 17.51 13.60
CA ARG A 40 -1.46 16.90 14.22
C ARG A 40 -1.90 15.78 15.16
N GLN A 41 -1.57 14.54 14.79
CA GLN A 41 -1.58 13.44 15.75
C GLN A 41 -0.44 13.66 16.74
N VAL A 42 -0.73 13.57 18.04
CA VAL A 42 0.30 13.52 19.09
C VAL A 42 0.47 12.06 19.49
N ILE A 43 1.61 11.48 19.14
CA ILE A 43 2.01 10.15 19.60
C ILE A 43 2.44 10.27 21.06
N LEU A 44 1.75 9.59 21.97
CA LEU A 44 2.14 9.49 23.38
C LEU A 44 2.82 8.14 23.63
N SER A 45 4.08 8.20 24.03
CA SER A 45 4.86 7.04 24.48
C SER A 45 4.68 6.85 26.00
N PRO A 46 4.52 5.61 26.52
CA PRO A 46 4.25 5.38 27.93
C PRO A 46 5.54 5.31 28.77
N ALA A 47 5.77 6.31 29.63
CA ALA A 47 6.84 6.28 30.62
C ALA A 47 6.49 7.11 31.89
N VAL A 48 7.24 6.86 32.96
CA VAL A 48 7.19 7.55 34.27
C VAL A 48 5.93 7.27 35.11
N LEU A 49 5.97 6.13 35.81
CA LEU A 49 5.27 5.94 37.08
C LEU A 49 5.98 6.77 38.16
N LEU A 50 5.30 7.71 38.83
CA LEU A 50 5.83 8.41 40.01
C LEU A 50 4.75 8.63 41.08
N VAL A 51 5.15 8.43 42.34
CA VAL A 51 4.26 8.35 43.51
C VAL A 51 4.08 9.73 44.15
N PHE A 52 2.84 10.11 44.46
CA PHE A 52 2.56 11.12 45.49
C PHE A 52 1.38 10.72 46.39
N LYS A 53 1.49 11.06 47.68
CA LYS A 53 0.50 10.77 48.72
C LYS A 53 -0.34 12.01 49.07
N GLY A 54 -1.66 11.85 48.99
CA GLY A 54 -2.65 12.46 49.91
C GLY A 54 -2.94 13.96 49.79
N GLY A 55 -4.05 14.36 50.43
CA GLY A 55 -4.25 15.73 50.92
C GLY A 55 -5.39 16.57 50.32
N VAL A 56 -6.60 16.39 50.83
CA VAL A 56 -7.69 17.40 50.96
C VAL A 56 -8.32 18.00 49.67
N PRO A 57 -9.68 18.01 49.54
CA PRO A 57 -10.37 18.69 48.44
C PRO A 57 -10.66 20.18 48.75
N VAL A 58 -10.83 20.99 47.71
CA VAL A 58 -11.41 22.35 47.80
C VAL A 58 -12.59 22.45 46.84
N SER A 59 -13.72 22.97 47.34
CA SER A 59 -14.96 23.14 46.59
C SER A 59 -14.96 24.41 45.72
N GLY A 60 -15.55 24.34 44.53
CA GLY A 60 -15.55 25.44 43.56
C GLY A 60 -16.41 25.16 42.33
N ALA A 61 -17.68 24.80 42.52
CA ALA A 61 -18.60 24.51 41.42
C ALA A 61 -19.07 25.79 40.72
N PHE A 62 -18.40 26.17 39.63
CA PHE A 62 -18.87 27.23 38.72
C PHE A 62 -19.71 26.59 37.61
N ILE A 63 -21.01 26.87 37.57
CA ILE A 63 -21.94 26.34 36.56
C ILE A 63 -22.39 27.49 35.64
N PRO A 64 -21.80 27.65 34.44
CA PRO A 64 -22.40 28.44 33.38
C PRO A 64 -23.46 27.61 32.64
N ASP A 65 -24.72 28.02 32.75
CA ASP A 65 -25.82 27.43 31.97
C ASP A 65 -25.84 28.00 30.54
N PHE A 66 -25.96 27.14 29.53
CA PHE A 66 -26.05 27.52 28.10
C PHE A 66 -26.95 26.51 27.34
N PRO A 67 -27.67 26.95 26.29
CA PRO A 67 -28.96 26.35 25.94
C PRO A 67 -28.91 25.14 24.98
N GLN A 68 -30.10 24.56 24.80
CA GLN A 68 -30.45 23.41 23.95
C GLN A 68 -29.84 23.42 22.53
N GLU A 69 -28.98 22.44 22.22
CA GLU A 69 -28.80 21.94 20.83
C GLU A 69 -28.70 20.40 20.75
N ILE A 70 -29.83 19.71 20.97
CA ILE A 70 -29.89 18.24 20.91
C ILE A 70 -30.15 17.76 19.47
N LYS A 71 -29.12 17.72 18.62
CA LYS A 71 -29.17 16.90 17.38
C LYS A 71 -27.85 16.28 16.87
N LYS A 72 -26.66 16.78 17.24
CA LYS A 72 -25.37 16.23 16.74
C LYS A 72 -24.72 15.11 17.58
N ARG A 73 -25.22 14.74 18.77
CA ARG A 73 -24.56 13.75 19.66
C ARG A 73 -24.79 12.26 19.36
N ARG A 74 -25.73 11.87 18.47
CA ARG A 74 -26.08 10.44 18.24
C ARG A 74 -25.09 9.64 17.38
N MET A 75 -24.24 10.27 16.56
CA MET A 75 -23.21 9.55 15.78
C MET A 75 -21.93 9.29 16.58
N CYS A 76 -21.39 10.30 17.28
CA CYS A 76 -20.09 10.19 17.95
C CYS A 76 -20.05 9.05 19.00
N MET A 77 -21.11 8.90 19.81
CA MET A 77 -21.20 7.80 20.79
C MET A 77 -21.17 6.39 20.18
N LYS A 78 -21.67 6.19 18.95
CA LYS A 78 -21.58 4.89 18.27
C LYS A 78 -20.13 4.54 17.89
N TYR A 79 -19.33 5.53 17.52
CA TYR A 79 -17.94 5.33 17.12
C TYR A 79 -17.05 4.98 18.32
N VAL A 80 -17.17 5.75 19.41
CA VAL A 80 -16.44 5.51 20.66
C VAL A 80 -16.82 4.15 21.29
N ALA A 81 -18.11 3.81 21.31
CA ALA A 81 -18.57 2.51 21.81
C ALA A 81 -18.08 1.32 20.96
N ARG A 82 -17.80 1.50 19.67
CA ARG A 82 -17.19 0.46 18.82
C ARG A 82 -15.70 0.26 19.16
N GLN A 83 -14.95 1.35 19.36
CA GLN A 83 -13.54 1.28 19.73
C GLN A 83 -13.32 0.65 21.12
N TRP A 84 -14.14 1.00 22.12
CA TRP A 84 -14.02 0.41 23.47
C TRP A 84 -14.31 -1.10 23.49
N ARG A 85 -15.21 -1.60 22.63
CA ARG A 85 -15.46 -3.05 22.50
C ARG A 85 -14.26 -3.77 21.88
N LEU A 86 -13.63 -3.18 20.87
CA LEU A 86 -12.43 -3.72 20.22
C LEU A 86 -11.21 -3.72 21.16
N PHE A 87 -11.04 -2.68 21.97
CA PHE A 87 -10.00 -2.62 23.00
C PHE A 87 -10.22 -3.68 24.08
N ALA A 88 -11.46 -3.86 24.56
CA ALA A 88 -11.78 -4.88 25.56
C ALA A 88 -11.56 -6.31 25.05
N SER A 89 -11.95 -6.63 23.81
CA SER A 89 -11.70 -7.95 23.22
C SER A 89 -10.22 -8.19 22.92
N GLY A 90 -9.48 -7.17 22.47
CA GLY A 90 -8.03 -7.24 22.26
C GLY A 90 -7.25 -7.48 23.57
N LEU A 91 -7.64 -6.79 24.66
CA LEU A 91 -7.03 -6.99 25.98
C LEU A 91 -7.35 -8.37 26.56
N PHE A 92 -8.57 -8.88 26.34
CA PHE A 92 -8.96 -10.23 26.76
C PHE A 92 -8.20 -11.31 25.98
N LEU A 93 -7.98 -11.14 24.68
CA LEU A 93 -7.10 -12.01 23.87
C LEU A 93 -5.65 -11.99 24.36
N LEU A 94 -5.09 -10.81 24.64
CA LEU A 94 -3.73 -10.67 25.20
C LEU A 94 -3.58 -11.40 26.56
N LEU A 95 -4.57 -11.28 27.44
CA LEU A 95 -4.59 -12.01 28.71
C LEU A 95 -4.76 -13.53 28.51
N PHE A 96 -5.55 -13.97 27.54
CA PHE A 96 -5.71 -15.39 27.23
C PHE A 96 -4.43 -16.00 26.64
N CYS A 97 -3.71 -15.26 25.78
CA CYS A 97 -2.39 -15.65 25.28
C CYS A 97 -1.31 -15.70 26.39
N LEU A 98 -1.41 -14.89 27.44
CA LEU A 98 -0.52 -14.96 28.61
C LEU A 98 -0.81 -16.19 29.48
N ILE A 99 -2.07 -16.63 29.58
CA ILE A 99 -2.49 -17.81 30.34
C ILE A 99 -2.06 -19.13 29.66
N LEU A 100 -1.86 -19.12 28.34
CA LEU A 100 -1.39 -20.30 27.58
C LEU A 100 0.14 -20.46 27.53
N LYS A 101 0.91 -19.72 28.34
CA LYS A 101 2.32 -20.03 28.61
C LYS A 101 2.47 -21.19 29.61
N GLY A 102 1.98 -22.36 29.22
CA GLY A 102 2.47 -23.61 29.82
C GLY A 102 3.94 -23.79 29.45
N GLU A 103 4.77 -24.27 30.39
CA GLU A 103 6.16 -24.59 30.09
C GLU A 103 6.22 -25.67 29.01
N ALA A 104 6.87 -25.36 27.89
CA ALA A 104 7.00 -26.26 26.76
C ALA A 104 8.04 -27.38 27.04
N ARG A 105 7.68 -28.30 27.95
CA ARG A 105 8.19 -29.67 27.94
C ARG A 105 7.95 -30.22 26.53
N ALA A 106 9.04 -30.50 25.82
CA ALA A 106 8.97 -31.30 24.62
C ALA A 106 8.73 -32.77 25.01
N ALA A 107 8.45 -33.60 24.00
CA ALA A 107 8.21 -35.02 24.21
C ALA A 107 9.39 -35.71 24.91
N SER A 108 9.13 -36.91 25.43
CA SER A 108 10.18 -37.83 25.84
C SER A 108 11.04 -38.16 24.61
N VAL A 109 12.36 -38.00 24.75
CA VAL A 109 13.37 -38.21 23.70
C VAL A 109 14.31 -39.34 24.11
N THR A 110 14.90 -40.04 23.14
CA THR A 110 15.99 -40.99 23.45
C THR A 110 17.30 -40.24 23.64
N LEU A 111 18.14 -40.74 24.56
CA LEU A 111 19.54 -40.37 24.69
C LEU A 111 20.40 -41.62 24.44
N GLU A 112 21.42 -41.46 23.60
CA GLU A 112 22.45 -42.46 23.34
C GLU A 112 23.85 -41.83 23.55
N GLN A 113 24.71 -42.50 24.31
CA GLN A 113 26.11 -42.14 24.54
C GLN A 113 27.01 -42.86 23.53
N GLY A 114 27.69 -42.08 22.70
CA GLY A 114 28.69 -42.55 21.75
C GLY A 114 30.10 -42.63 22.32
N GLU A 115 31.08 -42.64 21.41
CA GLU A 115 32.49 -42.77 21.75
C GLU A 115 33.01 -41.64 22.66
N ALA A 116 33.98 -41.97 23.51
CA ALA A 116 34.71 -41.00 24.32
C ALA A 116 35.66 -40.16 23.44
N VAL A 117 35.74 -38.86 23.71
CA VAL A 117 36.59 -37.91 23.00
C VAL A 117 37.35 -37.03 23.99
N TYR A 118 38.67 -36.99 23.83
CA TYR A 118 39.62 -36.45 24.81
C TYR A 118 40.12 -35.07 24.37
N TYR A 119 40.33 -34.16 25.32
CA TYR A 119 40.87 -32.82 25.07
C TYR A 119 41.68 -32.33 26.28
N GLN A 120 42.90 -31.85 26.03
CA GLN A 120 43.82 -31.36 27.07
C GLN A 120 43.93 -32.33 28.26
N GLY A 121 43.46 -31.94 29.45
CA GLY A 121 43.44 -32.76 30.67
C GLY A 121 42.10 -33.44 30.99
N TYR A 122 41.14 -33.49 30.06
CA TYR A 122 39.79 -34.03 30.31
C TYR A 122 39.22 -34.82 29.11
N SER A 123 37.99 -35.30 29.25
CA SER A 123 37.24 -35.96 28.18
C SER A 123 35.75 -35.76 28.31
N THR A 124 35.04 -35.85 27.19
CA THR A 124 33.58 -35.95 27.13
C THR A 124 33.21 -37.13 26.22
N HIS A 125 31.93 -37.32 25.91
CA HIS A 125 31.49 -38.28 24.91
C HIS A 125 30.73 -37.57 23.79
N TYR A 126 30.63 -38.20 22.62
CA TYR A 126 29.57 -37.90 21.69
C TYR A 126 28.22 -38.27 22.33
N TYR A 127 27.22 -37.40 22.23
CA TYR A 127 25.85 -37.71 22.65
C TYR A 127 24.90 -37.56 21.47
N TYR A 128 23.80 -38.32 21.47
CA TYR A 128 22.76 -38.25 20.46
C TYR A 128 21.38 -38.19 21.12
N ILE A 129 20.59 -37.18 20.76
CA ILE A 129 19.20 -37.01 21.21
C ILE A 129 18.27 -37.22 20.01
N ASP A 130 17.42 -38.25 20.07
CA ASP A 130 16.70 -38.79 18.89
C ASP A 130 17.62 -39.02 17.67
N GLY A 131 18.85 -39.50 17.90
CA GLY A 131 19.88 -39.68 16.86
C GLY A 131 20.55 -38.38 16.36
N VAL A 132 20.16 -37.20 16.86
CA VAL A 132 20.78 -35.91 16.50
C VAL A 132 21.91 -35.58 17.46
N LEU A 133 23.06 -35.14 16.92
CA LEU A 133 24.24 -34.76 17.70
C LEU A 133 23.91 -33.76 18.81
N GLY A 134 24.28 -34.14 20.04
CA GLY A 134 24.15 -33.36 21.27
C GLY A 134 25.47 -33.29 22.03
N TYR A 135 25.45 -32.51 23.11
CA TYR A 135 26.62 -32.03 23.84
C TYR A 135 26.37 -32.03 25.34
N CYS A 136 27.37 -32.44 26.13
CA CYS A 136 27.37 -32.17 27.57
C CYS A 136 27.39 -30.65 27.83
N LEU A 137 26.63 -30.18 28.82
CA LEU A 137 26.58 -28.78 29.25
C LEU A 137 27.18 -28.55 30.66
N GLU A 138 27.47 -29.62 31.41
CA GLU A 138 27.91 -29.59 32.81
C GLU A 138 29.00 -30.66 33.06
N PRO A 139 30.24 -30.46 32.57
CA PRO A 139 31.28 -31.49 32.61
C PRO A 139 31.77 -31.86 34.03
N GLY A 140 31.47 -31.06 35.06
CA GLY A 140 31.75 -31.44 36.45
C GLY A 140 30.81 -32.49 37.05
N LYS A 141 29.78 -32.93 36.31
CA LYS A 141 28.76 -33.89 36.77
C LYS A 141 28.89 -35.29 36.13
N VAL A 142 28.10 -36.24 36.65
CA VAL A 142 28.14 -37.64 36.19
C VAL A 142 27.46 -37.77 34.81
N PRO A 143 28.10 -38.42 33.81
CA PRO A 143 27.45 -38.79 32.56
C PRO A 143 26.15 -39.58 32.77
N PRO A 144 25.03 -39.20 32.12
CA PRO A 144 23.82 -40.03 32.11
C PRO A 144 24.05 -41.33 31.35
N SER A 145 23.31 -42.36 31.74
CA SER A 145 23.17 -43.58 30.95
C SER A 145 22.30 -43.36 29.71
N ASP A 146 22.39 -44.27 28.73
CA ASP A 146 21.39 -44.39 27.67
C ASP A 146 19.98 -44.53 28.26
N GLY A 147 18.96 -44.00 27.58
CA GLY A 147 17.59 -44.09 28.06
C GLY A 147 16.62 -43.13 27.41
N SER A 148 15.46 -42.95 28.06
CA SER A 148 14.40 -42.05 27.62
C SER A 148 14.23 -40.93 28.64
N TYR A 149 14.28 -39.67 28.19
CA TYR A 149 14.34 -38.49 29.07
C TYR A 149 13.29 -37.44 28.69
N ASP A 150 12.80 -36.69 29.68
CA ASP A 150 12.05 -35.46 29.46
C ASP A 150 12.98 -34.38 28.88
N SER A 151 12.50 -33.66 27.86
CA SER A 151 13.25 -32.57 27.21
C SER A 151 12.59 -31.20 27.41
N GLN A 152 13.40 -30.17 27.65
CA GLN A 152 12.99 -28.77 27.72
C GLN A 152 13.33 -28.07 26.39
N VAL A 153 12.35 -27.39 25.78
CA VAL A 153 12.64 -26.50 24.64
C VAL A 153 13.31 -25.22 25.15
N ILE A 154 14.44 -24.86 24.54
CA ILE A 154 15.13 -23.59 24.80
C ILE A 154 14.68 -22.56 23.77
N ASP A 155 14.35 -21.35 24.22
CA ASP A 155 13.89 -20.26 23.35
C ASP A 155 15.02 -19.72 22.48
N ASN A 156 14.74 -19.41 21.21
CA ASN A 156 15.76 -18.97 20.24
C ASN A 156 16.31 -17.55 20.48
N SER A 157 15.74 -16.79 21.41
CA SER A 157 16.35 -15.56 21.93
C SER A 157 17.47 -15.81 22.94
N GLN A 158 17.57 -17.01 23.52
CA GLN A 158 18.61 -17.36 24.49
C GLN A 158 19.93 -17.68 23.79
N LEU A 159 21.05 -17.21 24.37
CA LEU A 159 22.38 -17.39 23.82
C LEU A 159 22.76 -18.87 23.64
N LEU A 160 22.27 -19.77 24.49
CA LEU A 160 22.47 -21.22 24.36
C LEU A 160 21.89 -21.78 23.06
N SER A 161 20.67 -21.37 22.68
CA SER A 161 20.06 -21.86 21.42
C SER A 161 20.80 -21.31 20.20
N LYS A 162 21.24 -20.05 20.28
CA LYS A 162 22.08 -19.39 19.27
C LYS A 162 23.45 -20.08 19.14
N ALA A 163 24.07 -20.45 20.27
CA ALA A 163 25.31 -21.20 20.28
C ALA A 163 25.14 -22.57 19.62
N MET A 164 24.10 -23.33 20.00
CA MET A 164 23.79 -24.63 19.41
C MET A 164 23.64 -24.56 17.87
N TYR A 165 23.16 -23.44 17.33
CA TYR A 165 23.04 -23.21 15.88
C TYR A 165 24.40 -22.98 15.18
N TYR A 166 25.38 -22.37 15.86
CA TYR A 166 26.67 -21.96 15.27
C TYR A 166 27.86 -22.88 15.60
N VAL A 167 27.80 -23.66 16.68
CA VAL A 167 28.83 -24.66 17.03
C VAL A 167 28.78 -25.87 16.08
N TYR A 168 29.73 -26.82 16.22
CA TYR A 168 29.85 -27.98 15.34
C TYR A 168 28.52 -28.75 15.17
N GLY A 169 28.25 -29.25 13.97
CA GLY A 169 26.96 -29.87 13.61
C GLY A 169 25.77 -28.91 13.49
N GLY A 170 25.87 -27.67 13.99
CA GLY A 170 24.88 -26.61 13.81
C GLY A 170 24.91 -26.01 12.38
N PRO A 171 23.78 -25.55 11.81
CA PRO A 171 23.73 -25.04 10.43
C PRO A 171 24.62 -23.81 10.17
N GLY A 172 24.93 -23.02 11.21
CA GLY A 172 25.84 -21.88 11.12
C GLY A 172 27.33 -22.23 11.20
N TYR A 173 27.70 -23.49 11.44
CA TYR A 173 29.09 -23.89 11.65
C TYR A 173 30.00 -23.60 10.47
N GLU A 174 29.66 -24.13 9.28
CA GLU A 174 30.48 -24.02 8.07
C GLU A 174 30.59 -22.58 7.55
N THR A 175 29.61 -21.73 7.86
CA THR A 175 29.52 -20.34 7.35
C THR A 175 30.11 -19.30 8.31
N HIS A 176 30.14 -19.56 9.62
CA HIS A 176 30.56 -18.57 10.64
C HIS A 176 31.67 -19.09 11.56
N MET A 177 31.47 -20.23 12.23
CA MET A 177 32.40 -20.73 13.24
C MET A 177 33.68 -21.31 12.63
N LYS A 178 33.54 -22.23 11.68
CA LYS A 178 34.67 -22.91 11.05
C LYS A 178 35.63 -21.94 10.35
N PRO A 179 35.19 -20.90 9.60
CA PRO A 179 36.09 -19.90 9.02
C PRO A 179 36.76 -18.97 10.06
N ALA A 180 36.14 -18.76 11.23
CA ALA A 180 36.73 -17.95 12.31
C ALA A 180 37.77 -18.72 13.14
N LEU A 181 37.72 -20.06 13.14
CA LEU A 181 38.64 -20.93 13.85
C LEU A 181 39.95 -21.16 13.09
N ALA A 182 41.08 -21.15 13.80
CA ALA A 182 42.35 -21.63 13.26
C ALA A 182 42.27 -23.14 12.93
N GLN A 183 42.99 -23.60 11.91
CA GLN A 183 42.87 -24.97 11.35
C GLN A 183 42.98 -26.10 12.38
N VAL A 184 43.78 -25.92 13.45
CA VAL A 184 43.90 -26.90 14.55
C VAL A 184 42.56 -27.20 15.25
N TRP A 185 41.65 -26.22 15.30
CA TRP A 185 40.31 -26.36 15.89
C TRP A 185 39.23 -26.85 14.90
N GLN A 186 39.60 -27.12 13.63
CA GLN A 186 38.66 -27.53 12.58
C GLN A 186 38.60 -29.07 12.36
N THR A 187 39.40 -29.86 13.09
CA THR A 187 39.22 -31.34 13.10
C THR A 187 37.91 -31.71 13.78
N LYS A 188 37.31 -32.86 13.43
CA LYS A 188 36.02 -33.31 14.01
C LYS A 188 36.07 -33.33 15.55
N GLU A 189 37.15 -33.84 16.10
CA GLU A 189 37.35 -34.04 17.53
C GLU A 189 37.56 -32.69 18.24
N ASN A 190 38.48 -31.85 17.75
CA ASN A 190 38.74 -30.55 18.37
C ASN A 190 37.56 -29.58 18.22
N ALA A 191 36.86 -29.61 17.08
CA ALA A 191 35.65 -28.83 16.86
C ALA A 191 34.52 -29.26 17.80
N TYR A 192 34.32 -30.56 18.01
CA TYR A 192 33.31 -31.09 18.93
C TYR A 192 33.65 -30.75 20.40
N CYS A 193 34.90 -30.97 20.84
CA CYS A 193 35.33 -30.64 22.20
C CYS A 193 35.23 -29.14 22.50
N LEU A 194 35.68 -28.28 21.58
CA LEU A 194 35.52 -26.83 21.70
C LEU A 194 34.04 -26.42 21.72
N SER A 195 33.19 -27.07 20.92
CA SER A 195 31.74 -26.84 20.91
C SER A 195 31.09 -27.19 22.24
N HIS A 196 31.45 -28.33 22.84
CA HIS A 196 31.06 -28.73 24.19
C HIS A 196 31.44 -27.67 25.24
N CYS A 197 32.72 -27.25 25.29
CA CYS A 197 33.17 -26.25 26.26
C CYS A 197 32.48 -24.89 26.06
N VAL A 198 32.26 -24.45 24.82
CA VAL A 198 31.54 -23.20 24.50
C VAL A 198 30.07 -23.27 24.93
N LEU A 199 29.39 -24.39 24.68
CA LEU A 199 28.01 -24.59 25.11
C LEU A 199 27.89 -24.64 26.64
N SER A 200 28.81 -25.34 27.31
CA SER A 200 28.85 -25.41 28.78
C SER A 200 29.11 -24.04 29.41
N TYR A 201 30.09 -23.28 28.91
CA TYR A 201 30.40 -21.93 29.38
C TYR A 201 29.20 -20.98 29.23
N ILE A 202 28.44 -21.10 28.13
CA ILE A 202 27.21 -20.32 27.89
C ILE A 202 26.04 -20.80 28.76
N TYR A 203 25.96 -22.11 29.06
CA TYR A 203 24.95 -22.68 29.95
C TYR A 203 25.13 -22.19 31.40
N ASP A 204 26.38 -22.17 31.86
CA ASP A 204 26.82 -21.70 33.18
C ASP A 204 27.01 -20.16 33.23
N GLY A 205 26.16 -19.42 32.51
CA GLY A 205 26.06 -17.97 32.61
C GLY A 205 27.30 -17.17 32.18
N MET A 206 28.29 -17.80 31.53
CA MET A 206 29.62 -17.25 31.20
C MET A 206 30.49 -16.92 32.43
N SER A 207 30.35 -17.72 33.50
CA SER A 207 31.13 -17.60 34.76
C SER A 207 32.65 -17.73 34.57
N GLY A 208 33.44 -16.95 35.30
CA GLY A 208 34.90 -17.09 35.31
C GLY A 208 35.39 -18.40 35.95
N ASP A 209 34.62 -18.94 36.91
CA ASP A 209 34.91 -20.17 37.64
C ASP A 209 34.20 -21.40 37.04
N SER A 210 33.85 -21.35 35.74
CA SER A 210 32.96 -22.32 35.11
C SER A 210 33.55 -23.73 34.97
N ASP A 211 32.71 -24.75 35.23
CA ASP A 211 33.00 -26.17 34.94
C ASP A 211 33.48 -26.40 33.49
N ALA A 212 33.04 -25.57 32.54
CA ALA A 212 33.48 -25.58 31.15
C ALA A 212 35.01 -25.51 30.96
N PHE A 213 35.74 -25.03 31.97
CA PHE A 213 37.20 -24.89 31.98
C PHE A 213 37.93 -26.07 32.66
N ILE A 214 37.23 -27.11 33.13
CA ILE A 214 37.84 -28.29 33.74
C ILE A 214 38.82 -28.95 32.74
N GLY A 215 40.07 -29.14 33.19
CA GLY A 215 41.16 -29.72 32.41
C GLY A 215 41.68 -28.87 31.24
N LEU A 216 41.21 -27.63 31.07
CA LEU A 216 41.68 -26.74 30.00
C LEU A 216 42.96 -25.99 30.36
N ASN A 217 43.82 -25.79 29.36
CA ASN A 217 44.89 -24.81 29.40
C ASN A 217 44.36 -23.39 29.09
N GLU A 218 45.12 -22.34 29.40
CA GLU A 218 44.66 -20.95 29.20
C GLU A 218 44.33 -20.63 27.73
N GLU A 219 45.07 -21.21 26.77
CA GLU A 219 44.78 -21.05 25.33
C GLU A 219 43.36 -21.53 24.96
N MET A 220 42.95 -22.71 25.44
CA MET A 220 41.63 -23.25 25.15
C MET A 220 40.53 -22.52 25.93
N LYS A 221 40.80 -22.02 27.15
CA LYS A 221 39.88 -21.12 27.88
C LYS A 221 39.65 -19.82 27.11
N ASP A 222 40.72 -19.16 26.68
CA ASP A 222 40.68 -17.95 25.83
C ASP A 222 39.87 -18.21 24.55
N GLN A 223 40.08 -19.36 23.90
CA GLN A 223 39.36 -19.71 22.68
C GLN A 223 37.86 -20.02 22.94
N VAL A 224 37.51 -20.60 24.09
CA VAL A 224 36.11 -20.81 24.52
C VAL A 224 35.40 -19.46 24.75
N VAL A 225 36.00 -18.56 25.54
CA VAL A 225 35.46 -17.22 25.82
C VAL A 225 35.33 -16.40 24.53
N ARG A 226 36.30 -16.51 23.62
CA ARG A 226 36.32 -15.86 22.31
C ARG A 226 35.22 -16.39 21.39
N CYS A 227 35.03 -17.71 21.31
CA CYS A 227 33.93 -18.31 20.55
C CYS A 227 32.55 -17.87 21.08
N ALA A 228 32.35 -17.88 22.40
CA ALA A 228 31.11 -17.39 23.01
C ALA A 228 30.85 -15.91 22.70
N SER A 229 31.92 -15.10 22.66
CA SER A 229 31.86 -13.69 22.27
C SER A 229 31.49 -13.52 20.79
N TRP A 230 32.07 -14.29 19.87
CA TRP A 230 31.69 -14.27 18.46
C TRP A 230 30.22 -14.66 18.24
N ILE A 231 29.74 -15.71 18.91
CA ILE A 231 28.35 -16.16 18.84
C ILE A 231 27.38 -15.05 19.30
N ARG A 232 27.77 -14.21 20.27
CA ARG A 232 26.93 -13.06 20.69
C ARG A 232 26.75 -12.03 19.58
N GLU A 233 27.80 -11.71 18.83
CA GLU A 233 27.79 -10.67 17.79
C GLU A 233 27.31 -11.13 16.42
N TRP A 234 27.33 -12.44 16.12
CA TRP A 234 26.81 -13.00 14.86
C TRP A 234 25.28 -12.78 14.67
N PRO A 235 24.71 -12.98 13.47
CA PRO A 235 23.27 -12.83 13.23
C PRO A 235 22.38 -13.64 14.18
N ALA A 236 21.14 -13.18 14.37
CA ALA A 236 20.11 -13.98 15.03
C ALA A 236 19.84 -15.29 14.25
N ILE A 237 19.28 -16.29 14.93
CA ILE A 237 18.92 -17.55 14.27
C ILE A 237 17.80 -17.25 13.23
N PRO A 238 17.95 -17.63 11.95
CA PRO A 238 16.99 -17.30 10.91
C PRO A 238 15.58 -17.83 11.20
N LYS A 239 14.57 -17.02 10.89
CA LYS A 239 13.15 -17.35 11.07
C LYS A 239 12.57 -17.95 9.78
N PRO A 240 11.63 -18.91 9.90
CA PRO A 240 10.91 -19.46 8.75
C PRO A 240 9.79 -18.54 8.25
N ASP A 241 9.32 -17.61 9.07
CA ASP A 241 8.25 -16.67 8.72
C ASP A 241 8.73 -15.65 7.70
N ILE A 242 7.95 -15.46 6.64
CA ILE A 242 8.20 -14.48 5.59
C ILE A 242 6.86 -13.94 5.08
N ALA A 243 6.75 -12.62 4.93
CA ALA A 243 5.51 -11.90 4.64
C ALA A 243 5.77 -10.70 3.72
N PHE A 244 4.71 -9.95 3.41
CA PHE A 244 4.80 -8.60 2.82
C PHE A 244 4.39 -7.55 3.86
N SER A 245 4.76 -6.29 3.63
CA SER A 245 4.40 -5.14 4.47
C SER A 245 2.89 -4.81 4.50
N GLY A 246 2.11 -5.44 3.63
CA GLY A 246 0.65 -5.41 3.56
C GLY A 246 0.17 -6.51 2.61
N THR A 247 -1.14 -6.79 2.59
CA THR A 247 -1.74 -7.82 1.71
C THR A 247 -2.51 -7.25 0.54
N GLU A 248 -2.93 -5.98 0.61
CA GLU A 248 -3.70 -5.30 -0.44
C GLU A 248 -3.06 -3.96 -0.78
N PHE A 249 -2.93 -3.67 -2.07
CA PHE A 249 -2.36 -2.44 -2.59
C PHE A 249 -3.24 -1.87 -3.71
N GLN A 250 -3.22 -0.55 -3.85
CA GLN A 250 -3.81 0.16 -4.99
C GLN A 250 -2.67 0.61 -5.90
N SER A 251 -2.86 0.55 -7.21
CA SER A 251 -1.95 1.19 -8.15
C SER A 251 -2.29 2.67 -8.35
N TRP A 252 -1.29 3.48 -8.69
CA TRP A 252 -1.42 4.87 -9.09
C TRP A 252 -0.67 5.13 -10.41
N PHE A 253 -1.01 6.22 -11.10
CA PHE A 253 -0.45 6.57 -12.40
C PHE A 253 0.90 7.29 -12.27
N ASP A 254 1.96 6.64 -12.70
CA ASP A 254 3.32 7.15 -12.77
C ASP A 254 3.53 7.78 -14.15
N ARG A 255 3.29 9.10 -14.24
CA ARG A 255 3.39 9.87 -15.49
C ARG A 255 4.83 9.95 -16.02
N GLU A 256 5.84 9.90 -15.15
CA GLU A 256 7.26 9.91 -15.57
C GLU A 256 7.65 8.53 -16.15
N GLY A 257 7.25 7.45 -15.49
CA GLY A 257 7.45 6.08 -15.96
C GLY A 257 6.46 5.63 -17.04
N LYS A 258 5.46 6.44 -17.40
CA LYS A 258 4.35 6.14 -18.33
C LYS A 258 3.62 4.83 -18.02
N GLN A 259 3.52 4.51 -16.73
CA GLN A 259 3.07 3.20 -16.22
C GLN A 259 2.04 3.39 -15.11
N GLN A 260 1.33 2.32 -14.76
CA GLN A 260 0.65 2.24 -13.46
C GLN A 260 1.46 1.36 -12.52
N ARG A 261 1.52 1.71 -11.24
CA ARG A 261 2.36 1.00 -10.26
C ARG A 261 1.83 1.08 -8.84
N THR A 262 2.20 0.12 -8.01
CA THR A 262 1.99 0.21 -6.56
C THR A 262 3.00 1.14 -5.89
N ASP A 263 2.71 1.48 -4.64
CA ASP A 263 3.72 1.89 -3.66
C ASP A 263 4.76 0.78 -3.41
N GLU A 264 5.80 1.11 -2.66
CA GLU A 264 6.88 0.18 -2.33
C GLU A 264 6.44 -0.83 -1.26
N ILE A 265 6.49 -2.11 -1.64
CA ILE A 265 6.19 -3.29 -0.85
C ILE A 265 7.51 -3.83 -0.31
N THR A 266 7.60 -4.06 1.00
CA THR A 266 8.75 -4.73 1.62
C THR A 266 8.42 -6.19 1.87
N CYS A 267 9.31 -7.10 1.47
CA CYS A 267 9.26 -8.49 1.90
C CYS A 267 9.90 -8.61 3.29
N VAL A 268 9.10 -8.94 4.30
CA VAL A 268 9.50 -8.99 5.70
C VAL A 268 9.87 -10.42 6.08
N GLY A 269 11.14 -10.66 6.39
CA GLY A 269 11.69 -11.96 6.77
C GLY A 269 13.21 -11.96 6.66
N ASP A 270 13.85 -13.08 6.97
CA ASP A 270 15.30 -13.25 6.77
C ASP A 270 15.65 -13.31 5.27
N ALA A 271 16.75 -12.64 4.88
CA ALA A 271 17.18 -12.57 3.47
C ALA A 271 17.56 -13.93 2.86
N ASP A 272 17.89 -14.89 3.73
CA ASP A 272 18.16 -16.28 3.41
C ASP A 272 16.89 -17.07 3.01
N ASN A 273 15.71 -16.54 3.33
CA ASN A 273 14.39 -17.07 2.97
C ASN A 273 13.78 -16.25 1.81
N SER A 274 12.95 -16.89 1.00
CA SER A 274 12.35 -16.29 -0.20
C SER A 274 10.99 -16.89 -0.53
N MET A 275 10.16 -16.14 -1.25
CA MET A 275 8.92 -16.66 -1.84
C MET A 275 8.88 -16.33 -3.34
N THR A 276 8.10 -17.08 -4.12
CA THR A 276 7.92 -16.83 -5.56
C THR A 276 6.56 -16.20 -5.80
N VAL A 277 6.54 -15.00 -6.40
CA VAL A 277 5.33 -14.27 -6.77
C VAL A 277 4.97 -14.60 -8.22
N PRO A 278 3.81 -15.21 -8.50
CA PRO A 278 3.37 -15.49 -9.87
C PRO A 278 2.65 -14.28 -10.48
N LEU A 279 3.28 -13.60 -11.44
CA LEU A 279 2.75 -12.41 -12.10
C LEU A 279 2.11 -12.76 -13.46
N PRO A 280 0.98 -12.15 -13.83
CA PRO A 280 0.40 -12.30 -15.16
C PRO A 280 1.26 -11.60 -16.23
N GLU A 281 1.10 -12.02 -17.49
CA GLU A 281 1.81 -11.42 -18.63
C GLU A 281 1.50 -9.93 -18.74
N GLY A 282 2.54 -9.08 -18.85
CA GLY A 282 2.41 -7.62 -18.86
C GLY A 282 2.61 -6.95 -17.50
N VAL A 283 2.54 -7.68 -16.38
CA VAL A 283 2.89 -7.19 -15.04
C VAL A 283 4.36 -7.47 -14.73
N TRP A 284 5.02 -6.50 -14.09
CA TRP A 284 6.44 -6.51 -13.76
C TRP A 284 6.65 -6.20 -12.29
N LEU A 285 7.51 -6.97 -11.62
CA LEU A 285 8.07 -6.61 -10.32
C LEU A 285 9.36 -5.83 -10.57
N VAL A 286 9.42 -4.60 -10.06
CA VAL A 286 10.63 -3.77 -10.01
C VAL A 286 11.19 -3.79 -8.60
N ASN A 287 12.32 -4.47 -8.41
CA ASN A 287 12.98 -4.58 -7.11
C ASN A 287 13.96 -3.41 -6.93
N VAL A 288 13.63 -2.52 -6.00
CA VAL A 288 14.38 -1.31 -5.65
C VAL A 288 15.67 -1.65 -4.90
N THR A 289 15.67 -2.70 -4.08
CA THR A 289 16.88 -3.17 -3.35
C THR A 289 17.92 -3.79 -4.30
N LYS A 290 17.50 -4.49 -5.35
CA LYS A 290 18.37 -5.22 -6.29
C LYS A 290 18.58 -4.49 -7.63
N GLY A 291 17.81 -3.45 -7.94
CA GLY A 291 17.88 -2.71 -9.20
C GLY A 291 17.37 -3.48 -10.42
N THR A 292 16.49 -4.47 -10.23
CA THR A 292 16.03 -5.39 -11.29
C THR A 292 14.55 -5.19 -11.64
N ARG A 293 14.18 -5.54 -12.88
CA ARG A 293 12.80 -5.56 -13.39
C ARG A 293 12.51 -6.89 -14.06
N THR A 294 11.54 -7.65 -13.54
CA THR A 294 11.27 -9.05 -13.92
C THR A 294 9.77 -9.35 -13.93
N SER A 295 9.33 -10.30 -14.74
CA SER A 295 7.93 -10.73 -14.88
C SER A 295 7.79 -12.26 -14.79
N GLY A 296 6.56 -12.77 -14.78
CA GLY A 296 6.28 -14.20 -14.57
C GLY A 296 6.49 -14.62 -13.11
N ASN A 297 7.12 -15.77 -12.88
CA ASN A 297 7.39 -16.31 -11.54
C ASN A 297 8.65 -15.66 -10.93
N VAL A 298 8.47 -14.60 -10.14
CA VAL A 298 9.57 -13.79 -9.61
C VAL A 298 9.89 -14.17 -8.15
N ALA A 299 11.15 -14.53 -7.88
CA ALA A 299 11.62 -14.80 -6.51
C ALA A 299 11.94 -13.50 -5.75
N VAL A 300 11.38 -13.36 -4.54
CA VAL A 300 11.56 -12.22 -3.63
C VAL A 300 12.12 -12.74 -2.30
N SER A 301 13.20 -12.14 -1.83
CA SER A 301 13.93 -12.46 -0.58
C SER A 301 13.45 -11.60 0.59
N GLY A 302 13.61 -12.07 1.83
CA GLY A 302 13.48 -11.20 3.00
C GLY A 302 14.39 -9.96 2.89
N GLY A 303 13.86 -8.78 3.23
CA GLY A 303 14.55 -7.49 3.08
C GLY A 303 14.51 -6.89 1.66
N ASP A 304 13.96 -7.59 0.66
CA ASP A 304 13.68 -6.96 -0.64
C ASP A 304 12.61 -5.88 -0.50
N ARG A 305 12.79 -4.80 -1.25
CA ARG A 305 11.81 -3.73 -1.43
C ARG A 305 11.51 -3.61 -2.92
N PHE A 306 10.24 -3.64 -3.29
CA PHE A 306 9.82 -3.72 -4.68
C PHE A 306 8.48 -3.02 -4.92
N TYR A 307 8.10 -2.80 -6.16
CA TYR A 307 6.72 -2.48 -6.53
C TYR A 307 6.28 -3.32 -7.72
N LEU A 308 4.97 -3.53 -7.88
CA LEU A 308 4.42 -4.08 -9.12
C LEU A 308 4.06 -2.93 -10.06
N SER A 309 4.32 -3.08 -11.35
CA SER A 309 3.88 -2.14 -12.38
C SER A 309 3.40 -2.82 -13.66
N ALA A 310 2.57 -2.11 -14.41
CA ALA A 310 2.04 -2.49 -15.71
C ALA A 310 1.95 -1.25 -16.61
N ASP A 311 1.72 -1.44 -17.91
CA ASP A 311 1.36 -0.33 -18.79
C ASP A 311 0.06 0.33 -18.28
N ALA A 312 -0.04 1.66 -18.31
CA ALA A 312 -1.20 2.37 -17.78
C ALA A 312 -2.51 2.07 -18.52
N GLY A 313 -2.43 1.55 -19.76
CA GLY A 313 -3.59 1.12 -20.56
C GLY A 313 -3.97 -0.36 -20.45
N LEU A 314 -3.38 -1.13 -19.52
CA LEU A 314 -3.72 -2.54 -19.28
C LEU A 314 -4.45 -2.74 -17.94
N PHE A 315 -5.16 -3.86 -17.79
CA PHE A 315 -5.81 -4.28 -16.54
C PHE A 315 -6.78 -3.25 -15.92
N ASN A 316 -7.27 -2.26 -16.67
CA ASN A 316 -7.95 -1.13 -16.04
C ASN A 316 -9.32 -1.54 -15.44
N GLY A 317 -9.47 -1.37 -14.13
CA GLY A 317 -10.60 -1.85 -13.33
C GLY A 317 -10.47 -3.31 -12.84
N GLU A 318 -9.39 -4.01 -13.18
CA GLU A 318 -9.14 -5.38 -12.73
C GLU A 318 -8.43 -5.44 -11.36
N ARG A 319 -8.42 -6.65 -10.77
CA ARG A 319 -7.70 -6.97 -9.54
C ARG A 319 -6.89 -8.24 -9.74
N TYR A 320 -5.59 -8.14 -9.52
CA TYR A 320 -4.67 -9.26 -9.41
C TYR A 320 -4.63 -9.79 -7.97
N GLU A 321 -4.57 -11.11 -7.80
CA GLU A 321 -4.32 -11.77 -6.52
C GLU A 321 -3.31 -12.91 -6.70
N SER A 322 -2.30 -12.99 -5.82
CA SER A 322 -1.22 -13.99 -5.91
C SER A 322 -1.61 -15.40 -5.46
N GLY A 323 -2.74 -15.55 -4.78
CA GLY A 323 -3.03 -16.70 -3.92
C GLY A 323 -2.10 -16.77 -2.69
N GLU A 324 -2.13 -17.91 -2.00
CA GLU A 324 -1.24 -18.19 -0.86
C GLU A 324 0.20 -18.46 -1.33
N LEU A 325 1.11 -17.56 -0.96
CA LEU A 325 2.55 -17.70 -1.14
C LEU A 325 3.21 -18.17 0.15
N TYR A 326 4.30 -18.91 0.03
CA TYR A 326 5.01 -19.47 1.19
C TYR A 326 6.52 -19.35 1.02
N GLY A 327 7.22 -19.27 2.16
CA GLY A 327 8.67 -19.32 2.22
C GLY A 327 9.26 -20.63 1.69
N SER A 328 10.41 -20.50 1.03
CA SER A 328 11.30 -21.59 0.61
C SER A 328 11.93 -22.30 1.81
N ARG A 329 12.14 -21.58 2.93
CA ARG A 329 12.50 -22.17 4.23
C ARG A 329 11.30 -22.14 5.17
N ARG A 330 10.79 -23.32 5.52
CA ARG A 330 9.74 -23.53 6.56
C ARG A 330 10.24 -24.34 7.76
N GLN A 331 11.56 -24.32 7.98
CA GLN A 331 12.20 -25.00 9.11
C GLN A 331 12.62 -23.96 10.15
N ALA A 332 12.17 -24.14 11.38
CA ALA A 332 12.68 -23.42 12.53
C ALA A 332 13.83 -24.20 13.16
N TRP A 333 14.83 -23.50 13.71
CA TRP A 333 15.74 -24.13 14.66
C TRP A 333 15.03 -24.42 15.98
N ARG A 334 15.33 -25.55 16.61
CA ARG A 334 14.89 -25.90 17.95
C ARG A 334 16.03 -26.55 18.73
N THR A 335 16.43 -25.89 19.81
CA THR A 335 17.33 -26.44 20.82
C THR A 335 16.52 -27.15 21.91
N LEU A 336 16.97 -28.33 22.30
CA LEU A 336 16.44 -29.14 23.40
C LEU A 336 17.53 -29.33 24.46
N VAL A 337 17.13 -29.34 25.72
CA VAL A 337 18.00 -29.75 26.85
C VAL A 337 17.27 -30.81 27.66
N ILE A 338 17.90 -31.96 27.86
CA ILE A 338 17.43 -32.98 28.80
C ILE A 338 18.09 -32.79 30.16
N LYS A 339 17.38 -33.18 31.22
CA LYS A 339 17.82 -33.01 32.61
C LYS A 339 17.73 -34.33 33.38
N PRO A 340 18.78 -35.16 33.38
CA PRO A 340 18.75 -36.51 33.94
C PRO A 340 18.53 -36.60 35.46
N GLY A 341 18.86 -35.53 36.19
CA GLY A 341 18.76 -35.44 37.65
C GLY A 341 19.68 -34.34 38.18
N GLU A 342 19.72 -34.11 39.49
CA GLU A 342 20.57 -33.06 40.08
C GLU A 342 22.08 -33.37 39.92
N SER A 343 22.45 -34.64 40.05
CA SER A 343 23.83 -35.15 39.96
C SER A 343 24.28 -35.58 38.56
N GLY A 344 23.35 -35.67 37.60
CA GLY A 344 23.66 -36.00 36.21
C GLY A 344 23.95 -34.74 35.39
N GLN A 345 24.89 -34.81 34.45
CA GLN A 345 25.15 -33.70 33.52
C GLN A 345 23.95 -33.47 32.59
N ASN A 346 23.53 -32.22 32.46
CA ASN A 346 22.55 -31.80 31.46
C ASN A 346 23.15 -31.95 30.04
N ILE A 347 22.37 -32.47 29.09
CA ILE A 347 22.77 -32.62 27.67
C ILE A 347 21.90 -31.73 26.80
N GLY A 348 22.52 -30.95 25.90
CA GLY A 348 21.82 -30.12 24.92
C GLY A 348 22.02 -30.62 23.49
N ALA A 349 20.98 -30.58 22.66
CA ALA A 349 21.07 -30.85 21.22
C ALA A 349 20.23 -29.84 20.44
N GLY A 350 20.51 -29.68 19.14
CA GLY A 350 19.79 -28.76 18.27
C GLY A 350 19.42 -29.39 16.93
N ARG A 351 18.19 -29.16 16.49
CA ARG A 351 17.70 -29.63 15.18
C ARG A 351 16.85 -28.61 14.46
N LEU A 352 16.87 -28.66 13.13
CA LEU A 352 15.86 -28.03 12.29
C LEU A 352 14.56 -28.85 12.37
N VAL A 353 13.44 -28.19 12.61
CA VAL A 353 12.10 -28.78 12.62
C VAL A 353 11.20 -28.03 11.66
N THR A 354 10.45 -28.76 10.82
CA THR A 354 9.44 -28.15 9.95
C THR A 354 8.33 -27.55 10.82
N VAL A 355 7.93 -26.32 10.53
CA VAL A 355 6.84 -25.62 11.23
C VAL A 355 5.77 -25.13 10.24
N GLY A 356 4.54 -25.01 10.74
CA GLY A 356 3.47 -24.34 10.01
C GLY A 356 3.68 -22.82 10.03
N THR A 357 4.25 -22.28 8.95
CA THR A 357 4.29 -20.83 8.69
C THR A 357 2.94 -20.36 8.16
N ALA A 358 2.48 -19.17 8.55
CA ALA A 358 1.37 -18.53 7.87
C ALA A 358 1.74 -18.24 6.39
N PRO A 359 0.81 -18.34 5.44
CA PRO A 359 1.04 -17.88 4.07
C PRO A 359 1.12 -16.36 4.02
N ALA A 360 1.92 -15.86 3.09
CA ALA A 360 1.84 -14.49 2.60
C ALA A 360 0.85 -14.42 1.43
N SER A 361 0.30 -13.24 1.16
CA SER A 361 -0.49 -13.01 -0.05
C SER A 361 -0.38 -11.55 -0.50
N LEU A 362 -0.58 -11.32 -1.79
CA LEU A 362 -0.50 -10.03 -2.43
C LEU A 362 -1.70 -9.85 -3.37
N ALA A 363 -2.51 -8.82 -3.13
CA ALA A 363 -3.55 -8.36 -4.03
C ALA A 363 -3.27 -6.93 -4.50
N VAL A 364 -3.50 -6.66 -5.78
CA VAL A 364 -3.35 -5.34 -6.39
C VAL A 364 -4.62 -5.00 -7.16
N SER A 365 -5.26 -3.89 -6.82
CA SER A 365 -6.26 -3.24 -7.68
C SER A 365 -5.56 -2.26 -8.62
N TRP A 366 -5.80 -2.43 -9.91
CA TRP A 366 -5.24 -1.60 -10.97
C TRP A 366 -6.06 -0.31 -11.18
N LEU A 367 -5.54 0.64 -11.96
CA LEU A 367 -6.22 1.92 -12.23
C LEU A 367 -7.63 1.68 -12.77
N PRO A 368 -8.67 2.44 -12.37
CA PRO A 368 -10.03 2.18 -12.83
C PRO A 368 -10.15 2.32 -14.37
N LYS A 369 -11.11 1.62 -14.99
CA LYS A 369 -11.38 1.77 -16.43
C LYS A 369 -11.78 3.23 -16.73
N PRO A 370 -11.16 3.89 -17.73
CA PRO A 370 -11.61 5.20 -18.18
C PRO A 370 -13.00 5.16 -18.82
N GLU A 371 -13.70 6.30 -18.76
CA GLU A 371 -14.99 6.55 -19.40
C GLU A 371 -14.93 7.98 -19.96
N LEU A 372 -14.76 8.09 -21.27
CA LEU A 372 -14.65 9.37 -21.96
C LEU A 372 -15.99 10.11 -21.96
N GLU A 373 -15.93 11.42 -22.20
CA GLU A 373 -17.07 12.22 -22.63
C GLU A 373 -16.58 13.25 -23.65
N THR A 374 -17.44 13.57 -24.62
CA THR A 374 -17.19 14.60 -25.62
C THR A 374 -18.43 15.47 -25.74
N LYS A 375 -18.25 16.78 -25.91
CA LYS A 375 -19.34 17.74 -26.13
C LYS A 375 -18.99 18.67 -27.28
N LYS A 376 -19.87 18.77 -28.25
CA LYS A 376 -19.69 19.51 -29.51
C LYS A 376 -20.64 20.70 -29.57
N GLN A 377 -20.14 21.85 -29.97
CA GLN A 377 -20.92 23.09 -30.03
C GLN A 377 -20.52 23.95 -31.22
N ALA A 378 -21.49 24.57 -31.89
CA ALA A 378 -21.28 25.64 -32.86
C ALA A 378 -21.35 27.04 -32.20
N ASP A 379 -20.62 28.02 -32.74
CA ASP A 379 -20.39 29.33 -32.12
C ASP A 379 -21.67 30.17 -31.89
N LYS A 380 -22.65 30.09 -32.77
CA LYS A 380 -23.92 30.81 -32.63
C LYS A 380 -24.93 30.03 -31.78
N THR A 381 -25.38 30.61 -30.67
CA THR A 381 -26.42 30.05 -29.78
C THR A 381 -27.72 29.66 -30.49
N GLY A 382 -28.11 30.40 -31.54
CA GLY A 382 -29.31 30.09 -32.34
C GLY A 382 -29.10 29.01 -33.42
N LYS A 383 -27.84 28.60 -33.67
CA LYS A 383 -27.43 27.60 -34.67
C LYS A 383 -27.81 27.90 -36.13
N THR A 384 -28.15 29.16 -36.45
CA THR A 384 -28.53 29.59 -37.82
C THR A 384 -27.41 30.37 -38.54
N TYR A 385 -27.17 30.03 -39.80
CA TYR A 385 -26.09 30.57 -40.63
C TYR A 385 -26.58 30.89 -42.06
N LYS A 386 -25.81 31.66 -42.83
CA LYS A 386 -26.14 32.04 -44.21
C LYS A 386 -25.10 31.49 -45.20
N LEU A 387 -25.44 31.42 -46.48
CA LEU A 387 -24.48 31.06 -47.52
C LEU A 387 -23.28 32.02 -47.48
N GLY A 388 -22.06 31.47 -47.38
CA GLY A 388 -20.83 32.23 -47.20
C GLY A 388 -20.39 32.43 -45.74
N ASP A 389 -21.22 32.12 -44.74
CA ASP A 389 -20.83 32.19 -43.33
C ASP A 389 -19.69 31.21 -43.00
N VAL A 390 -18.91 31.57 -41.99
CA VAL A 390 -18.01 30.67 -41.27
C VAL A 390 -18.72 30.17 -40.02
N ILE A 391 -18.83 28.86 -39.87
CA ILE A 391 -19.19 28.19 -38.62
C ILE A 391 -17.87 27.90 -37.89
N THR A 392 -17.76 28.30 -36.63
CA THR A 392 -16.68 27.86 -35.74
C THR A 392 -17.23 26.80 -34.80
N TYR A 393 -16.58 25.64 -34.77
CA TYR A 393 -16.95 24.53 -33.90
C TYR A 393 -15.92 24.39 -32.77
N THR A 394 -16.43 24.20 -31.55
CA THR A 394 -15.64 23.80 -30.38
C THR A 394 -16.06 22.40 -29.95
N ILE A 395 -15.09 21.55 -29.64
CA ILE A 395 -15.30 20.24 -29.03
C ILE A 395 -14.57 20.23 -27.68
N GLU A 396 -15.25 19.96 -26.57
CA GLU A 396 -14.63 19.63 -25.28
C GLU A 396 -14.50 18.10 -25.16
N VAL A 397 -13.33 17.59 -24.79
CA VAL A 397 -13.08 16.16 -24.53
C VAL A 397 -12.58 15.97 -23.10
N THR A 398 -13.21 15.06 -22.36
CA THR A 398 -12.94 14.81 -20.94
C THR A 398 -12.85 13.31 -20.62
N GLN A 399 -12.29 13.00 -19.45
CA GLN A 399 -12.27 11.68 -18.83
C GLN A 399 -12.98 11.79 -17.47
N ARG A 400 -14.07 11.01 -17.27
CA ARG A 400 -14.99 11.22 -16.14
C ARG A 400 -14.65 10.47 -14.85
N ILE A 401 -14.09 9.26 -14.95
CA ILE A 401 -13.76 8.44 -13.78
C ILE A 401 -12.52 8.98 -13.06
N GLN A 402 -12.65 9.22 -11.75
CA GLN A 402 -11.58 9.64 -10.84
C GLN A 402 -10.41 8.63 -10.85
N ASP A 403 -9.18 9.15 -10.86
CA ASP A 403 -7.90 8.41 -10.88
C ASP A 403 -7.70 7.41 -12.05
N ALA A 404 -8.67 7.25 -12.94
CA ALA A 404 -8.51 6.56 -14.22
C ALA A 404 -7.76 7.43 -15.24
N VAL A 405 -7.14 6.76 -16.23
CA VAL A 405 -6.35 7.40 -17.28
C VAL A 405 -6.70 6.80 -18.63
N ALA A 406 -7.14 7.64 -19.57
CA ALA A 406 -7.33 7.24 -20.96
C ALA A 406 -6.01 7.37 -21.74
N LYS A 407 -5.58 6.32 -22.44
CA LYS A 407 -4.31 6.27 -23.17
C LYS A 407 -4.50 6.45 -24.68
N ASN A 408 -3.59 7.19 -25.32
CA ASN A 408 -3.56 7.44 -26.77
C ASN A 408 -4.91 7.95 -27.33
N VAL A 409 -5.41 9.05 -26.76
CA VAL A 409 -6.68 9.65 -27.19
C VAL A 409 -6.58 10.08 -28.67
N VAL A 410 -7.53 9.64 -29.48
CA VAL A 410 -7.67 10.03 -30.89
C VAL A 410 -9.04 10.66 -31.10
N ILE A 411 -9.04 11.92 -31.54
CA ILE A 411 -10.25 12.67 -31.89
C ILE A 411 -10.36 12.65 -33.41
N SER A 412 -11.52 12.25 -33.93
CA SER A 412 -11.82 12.27 -35.37
C SER A 412 -13.15 12.97 -35.59
N ASP A 413 -13.27 13.74 -36.65
CA ASP A 413 -14.42 14.60 -36.88
C ASP A 413 -14.78 14.63 -38.37
N THR A 414 -16.07 14.68 -38.71
CA THR A 414 -16.53 14.72 -40.10
C THR A 414 -17.82 15.49 -40.21
N ILE A 415 -17.82 16.51 -41.08
CA ILE A 415 -19.05 17.18 -41.50
C ILE A 415 -19.72 16.27 -42.54
N LEU A 416 -20.91 15.80 -42.23
CA LEU A 416 -21.65 14.76 -42.96
C LEU A 416 -22.45 15.34 -44.16
N THR A 417 -22.86 16.60 -44.06
CA THR A 417 -23.54 17.31 -45.16
C THR A 417 -22.52 17.86 -46.16
N GLU A 418 -22.74 17.64 -47.45
CA GLU A 418 -21.95 18.26 -48.54
C GLU A 418 -22.25 19.77 -48.68
N GLY A 419 -21.64 20.45 -49.66
CA GLY A 419 -21.87 21.88 -49.90
C GLY A 419 -21.13 22.84 -48.95
N VAL A 420 -20.40 22.31 -47.96
CA VAL A 420 -19.54 23.08 -47.04
C VAL A 420 -18.08 22.67 -47.17
N LYS A 421 -17.16 23.48 -46.62
CA LYS A 421 -15.71 23.27 -46.73
C LYS A 421 -14.96 23.51 -45.42
N LEU A 422 -14.36 22.45 -44.89
CA LEU A 422 -13.43 22.48 -43.76
C LEU A 422 -12.20 23.35 -44.07
N GLN A 423 -11.92 24.34 -43.23
CA GLN A 423 -10.71 25.16 -43.31
C GLN A 423 -9.57 24.42 -42.62
N LYS A 424 -8.89 23.51 -43.33
CA LYS A 424 -7.92 22.54 -42.75
C LYS A 424 -6.86 23.15 -41.81
N ASN A 425 -6.39 24.36 -42.11
CA ASN A 425 -5.38 25.07 -41.30
C ASN A 425 -5.94 25.73 -40.03
N SER A 426 -7.25 25.68 -39.79
CA SER A 426 -7.91 26.19 -38.59
C SER A 426 -8.07 25.16 -37.48
N VAL A 427 -7.79 23.87 -37.75
CA VAL A 427 -7.93 22.79 -36.76
C VAL A 427 -6.81 22.91 -35.73
N VAL A 428 -7.15 23.28 -34.51
CA VAL A 428 -6.22 23.47 -33.40
C VAL A 428 -6.63 22.61 -32.21
N LEU A 429 -5.68 21.86 -31.65
CA LEU A 429 -5.82 21.17 -30.37
C LEU A 429 -5.31 22.06 -29.24
N LEU A 430 -6.13 22.24 -28.21
CA LEU A 430 -5.87 23.08 -27.04
C LEU A 430 -5.93 22.25 -25.76
N ASP A 431 -5.13 22.61 -24.77
CA ASP A 431 -5.19 22.04 -23.42
C ASP A 431 -6.28 22.69 -22.53
N ALA A 432 -6.45 22.18 -21.31
CA ALA A 432 -7.39 22.71 -20.33
C ALA A 432 -7.17 24.20 -19.96
N GLY A 433 -5.99 24.77 -20.27
CA GLY A 433 -5.65 26.18 -20.11
C GLY A 433 -5.82 27.02 -21.38
N GLN A 434 -6.47 26.47 -22.42
CA GLN A 434 -6.64 27.07 -23.75
C GLN A 434 -5.32 27.37 -24.48
N ARG A 435 -4.30 26.52 -24.28
CA ARG A 435 -2.98 26.65 -24.95
C ARG A 435 -2.83 25.58 -26.02
N THR A 436 -2.34 25.96 -27.19
CA THR A 436 -2.07 25.04 -28.30
C THR A 436 -1.08 23.94 -27.92
N VAL A 437 -1.44 22.70 -28.25
CA VAL A 437 -0.62 21.51 -28.03
C VAL A 437 0.30 21.33 -29.26
N PRO A 438 1.62 21.59 -29.13
CA PRO A 438 2.49 21.80 -30.29
C PRO A 438 2.94 20.52 -30.99
N ASP A 439 2.81 19.36 -30.34
CA ASP A 439 3.17 18.03 -30.85
C ASP A 439 1.95 17.19 -31.28
N ALA A 440 0.76 17.81 -31.34
CA ALA A 440 -0.44 17.19 -31.89
C ALA A 440 -0.27 16.88 -33.39
N VAL A 441 -0.52 15.63 -33.79
CA VAL A 441 -0.43 15.19 -35.19
C VAL A 441 -1.82 15.26 -35.81
N ILE A 442 -2.04 16.28 -36.65
CA ILE A 442 -3.32 16.58 -37.29
C ILE A 442 -3.27 16.21 -38.77
N SER A 443 -4.23 15.41 -39.24
CA SER A 443 -4.39 15.03 -40.64
C SER A 443 -5.82 15.34 -41.10
N ALA A 444 -5.99 16.08 -42.20
CA ALA A 444 -7.30 16.50 -42.70
C ALA A 444 -7.48 16.20 -44.20
N GLU A 445 -8.54 15.49 -44.55
CA GLU A 445 -8.89 15.02 -45.91
C GLU A 445 -10.37 15.28 -46.19
N GLY A 446 -10.72 15.85 -47.35
CA GLY A 446 -12.08 16.35 -47.59
C GLY A 446 -12.57 17.28 -46.47
N ASN A 447 -13.75 16.94 -45.91
CA ASN A 447 -14.37 17.54 -44.73
C ASN A 447 -14.19 16.68 -43.45
N THR A 448 -13.20 15.80 -43.43
CA THR A 448 -12.81 14.97 -42.28
C THR A 448 -11.47 15.42 -41.73
N TYR A 449 -11.28 15.35 -40.41
CA TYR A 449 -9.95 15.38 -39.82
C TYR A 449 -9.79 14.31 -38.72
N THR A 450 -8.53 14.04 -38.38
CA THR A 450 -8.13 13.21 -37.26
C THR A 450 -6.96 13.88 -36.54
N ILE A 451 -7.06 13.94 -35.22
CA ILE A 451 -6.01 14.42 -34.32
C ILE A 451 -5.52 13.22 -33.52
N ARG A 452 -4.24 12.91 -33.65
CA ARG A 452 -3.51 12.06 -32.69
C ARG A 452 -2.80 12.99 -31.71
N SER A 453 -3.03 12.76 -30.42
CA SER A 453 -2.86 13.76 -29.37
C SER A 453 -1.40 14.17 -29.08
N GLY A 454 -0.41 13.37 -29.49
CA GLY A 454 1.03 13.65 -29.32
C GLY A 454 1.64 12.92 -28.11
N GLN A 455 2.89 13.23 -27.78
CA GLN A 455 3.52 12.77 -26.53
C GLN A 455 3.00 13.53 -25.30
N SER A 456 2.71 14.83 -25.45
CA SER A 456 2.13 15.66 -24.38
C SER A 456 0.82 15.10 -23.83
N LEU A 457 0.08 14.38 -24.70
CA LEU A 457 -1.27 13.89 -24.46
C LEU A 457 -1.41 12.39 -24.73
N GLU A 458 -0.32 11.63 -24.58
CA GLU A 458 -0.36 10.15 -24.57
C GLU A 458 -1.31 9.61 -23.48
N PHE A 459 -1.60 10.45 -22.47
CA PHE A 459 -2.48 10.18 -21.34
C PHE A 459 -3.40 11.37 -21.06
N LEU A 460 -4.69 11.08 -20.81
CA LEU A 460 -5.70 12.02 -20.30
C LEU A 460 -6.22 11.49 -18.96
N GLN A 461 -5.93 12.21 -17.87
CA GLN A 461 -6.45 11.92 -16.54
C GLN A 461 -7.85 12.54 -16.34
N SER A 462 -8.45 12.31 -15.16
CA SER A 462 -9.79 12.83 -14.85
C SER A 462 -9.87 14.36 -14.79
N VAL A 463 -11.08 14.90 -15.02
CA VAL A 463 -11.38 16.34 -14.89
C VAL A 463 -11.00 16.90 -13.52
N GLU A 464 -11.01 16.08 -12.45
CA GLU A 464 -10.60 16.49 -11.10
C GLU A 464 -9.08 16.76 -10.98
N LYS A 465 -8.25 16.17 -11.87
CA LYS A 465 -6.83 16.56 -12.02
C LYS A 465 -6.66 17.87 -12.79
N GLY A 466 -7.76 18.45 -13.30
CA GLY A 466 -7.77 19.62 -14.17
C GLY A 466 -7.50 19.28 -15.64
N GLU A 467 -7.49 18.01 -16.04
CA GLU A 467 -7.18 17.60 -17.41
C GLU A 467 -8.44 17.45 -18.28
N LYS A 468 -8.35 18.03 -19.48
CA LYS A 468 -9.32 17.98 -20.59
C LYS A 468 -8.68 18.61 -21.82
N PHE A 469 -9.25 18.35 -23.00
CA PHE A 469 -8.82 18.96 -24.26
C PHE A 469 -9.96 19.76 -24.89
N TYR A 470 -9.59 20.75 -25.69
CA TYR A 470 -10.49 21.40 -26.63
C TYR A 470 -9.97 21.25 -28.05
N VAL A 471 -10.89 21.10 -29.01
CA VAL A 471 -10.57 21.26 -30.44
C VAL A 471 -11.40 22.42 -30.97
N GLU A 472 -10.74 23.39 -31.59
CA GLU A 472 -11.39 24.49 -32.30
C GLU A 472 -11.06 24.40 -33.78
N TYR A 473 -12.05 24.67 -34.65
CA TYR A 473 -11.87 24.67 -36.10
C TYR A 473 -13.04 25.38 -36.82
N GLN A 474 -12.83 25.68 -38.11
CA GLN A 474 -13.76 26.46 -38.92
C GLN A 474 -14.20 25.72 -40.19
N VAL A 475 -15.48 25.91 -40.54
CA VAL A 475 -16.13 25.36 -41.73
C VAL A 475 -16.84 26.50 -42.45
N VAL A 476 -16.66 26.62 -43.77
CA VAL A 476 -17.32 27.66 -44.59
C VAL A 476 -18.49 27.04 -45.35
N ILE A 477 -19.63 27.71 -45.36
CA ILE A 477 -20.80 27.32 -46.16
C ILE A 477 -20.57 27.80 -47.60
N THR A 478 -20.43 26.87 -48.56
CA THR A 478 -19.91 27.18 -49.91
C THR A 478 -20.89 26.98 -51.07
N ASP A 479 -21.97 26.23 -50.88
CA ASP A 479 -22.94 25.89 -51.92
C ASP A 479 -24.35 26.35 -51.52
N ALA A 480 -25.10 26.88 -52.48
CA ALA A 480 -26.52 27.20 -52.31
C ALA A 480 -27.38 25.95 -52.07
N SER A 481 -26.90 24.75 -52.40
CA SER A 481 -27.60 23.48 -52.20
C SER A 481 -27.90 23.12 -50.73
N VAL A 482 -27.29 23.80 -49.75
CA VAL A 482 -27.62 23.64 -48.31
C VAL A 482 -28.54 24.72 -47.74
N ILE A 483 -28.94 25.73 -48.54
CA ILE A 483 -29.94 26.72 -48.11
C ILE A 483 -31.27 26.02 -47.78
N GLY A 484 -31.90 26.39 -46.65
CA GLY A 484 -33.12 25.76 -46.15
C GLY A 484 -32.90 24.36 -45.57
N ARG A 485 -31.64 23.94 -45.36
CA ARG A 485 -31.27 22.61 -44.85
C ARG A 485 -30.39 22.67 -43.62
N GLU A 486 -30.15 21.50 -43.05
CA GLU A 486 -29.28 21.29 -41.90
C GLU A 486 -27.91 20.74 -42.32
N ILE A 487 -26.86 21.26 -41.69
CA ILE A 487 -25.49 20.78 -41.77
C ILE A 487 -25.24 19.92 -40.53
N GLU A 488 -25.17 18.61 -40.72
CA GLU A 488 -24.81 17.65 -39.67
C GLU A 488 -23.29 17.49 -39.56
N ASN A 489 -22.78 17.41 -38.33
CA ASN A 489 -21.37 17.28 -38.04
C ASN A 489 -21.16 16.32 -36.84
N GLU A 490 -20.44 15.21 -37.05
CA GLU A 490 -20.17 14.19 -36.02
C GLU A 490 -18.70 14.24 -35.56
N VAL A 491 -18.50 14.30 -34.23
CA VAL A 491 -17.21 13.98 -33.60
C VAL A 491 -17.24 12.57 -33.02
N VAL A 492 -16.09 11.88 -33.12
CA VAL A 492 -15.82 10.55 -32.60
C VAL A 492 -14.51 10.59 -31.80
N VAL A 493 -14.54 10.15 -30.54
CA VAL A 493 -13.36 10.11 -29.66
C VAL A 493 -13.17 8.70 -29.12
N ARG A 494 -11.92 8.21 -29.19
CA ARG A 494 -11.51 6.88 -28.72
C ARG A 494 -10.16 6.94 -28.00
N ALA A 495 -9.87 5.93 -27.20
CA ALA A 495 -8.59 5.69 -26.53
C ALA A 495 -8.29 4.19 -26.54
N ASP A 496 -7.04 3.78 -26.32
CA ASP A 496 -6.65 2.35 -26.36
C ASP A 496 -7.36 1.50 -25.29
N ASN A 497 -7.78 2.11 -24.19
CA ASN A 497 -8.36 1.46 -23.00
C ASN A 497 -9.74 2.00 -22.58
N ALA A 498 -10.37 2.86 -23.40
CA ALA A 498 -11.71 3.41 -23.16
C ALA A 498 -12.67 3.06 -24.32
N ASP A 499 -13.97 3.03 -24.04
CA ASP A 499 -14.98 2.82 -25.08
C ASP A 499 -15.13 4.09 -25.95
N GLU A 500 -15.47 3.92 -27.23
CA GLU A 500 -15.64 5.03 -28.17
C GLU A 500 -16.88 5.86 -27.82
N VAL A 501 -16.72 7.19 -27.78
CA VAL A 501 -17.81 8.15 -27.55
C VAL A 501 -18.00 9.07 -28.75
N LYS A 502 -19.22 9.54 -28.95
CA LYS A 502 -19.62 10.37 -30.09
C LYS A 502 -20.52 11.51 -29.65
N ASP A 503 -20.49 12.60 -30.40
CA ASP A 503 -21.47 13.68 -30.29
C ASP A 503 -21.75 14.30 -31.67
N ARG A 504 -22.95 14.86 -31.84
CA ARG A 504 -23.40 15.48 -33.10
C ARG A 504 -23.86 16.90 -32.85
N GLU A 505 -23.43 17.79 -33.72
CA GLU A 505 -23.92 19.17 -33.77
C GLU A 505 -24.53 19.44 -35.14
N THR A 506 -25.69 20.10 -35.12
CA THR A 506 -26.52 20.35 -36.31
C THR A 506 -26.85 21.83 -36.37
N VAL A 507 -26.59 22.45 -37.52
CA VAL A 507 -26.82 23.88 -37.74
C VAL A 507 -27.64 24.12 -39.00
N THR A 508 -28.55 25.09 -38.99
CA THR A 508 -29.48 25.36 -40.09
C THR A 508 -28.96 26.50 -40.97
N VAL A 509 -29.12 26.39 -42.30
CA VAL A 509 -28.85 27.48 -43.23
C VAL A 509 -30.13 28.24 -43.56
N GLU A 510 -30.17 29.51 -43.18
CA GLU A 510 -31.28 30.43 -43.40
C GLU A 510 -31.57 30.62 -44.90
N GLU A 511 -32.83 30.52 -45.29
CA GLU A 511 -33.28 30.99 -46.60
C GLU A 511 -33.16 32.53 -46.66
N PRO A 512 -32.76 33.13 -47.80
CA PRO A 512 -32.83 34.57 -47.97
C PRO A 512 -34.28 35.03 -47.81
N GLU A 513 -34.56 35.97 -46.91
CA GLU A 513 -35.89 36.60 -46.87
C GLU A 513 -36.19 37.21 -48.25
N GLU A 514 -37.29 36.79 -48.89
CA GLU A 514 -37.79 37.46 -50.07
C GLU A 514 -38.07 38.94 -49.74
N PRO A 515 -37.68 39.89 -50.61
CA PRO A 515 -37.83 41.31 -50.33
C PRO A 515 -39.31 41.67 -50.25
N LYS A 516 -39.80 41.87 -49.01
CA LYS A 516 -41.15 42.31 -48.69
C LYS A 516 -41.46 43.58 -49.49
N GLU A 517 -42.45 43.51 -50.38
CA GLU A 517 -42.83 44.64 -51.23
C GLU A 517 -43.22 45.87 -50.37
N PRO A 518 -42.90 47.11 -50.80
CA PRO A 518 -43.21 48.30 -50.02
C PRO A 518 -44.72 48.45 -49.80
N GLN A 519 -45.16 48.35 -48.53
CA GLN A 519 -46.54 48.67 -48.17
C GLN A 519 -46.75 50.18 -48.23
N GLU A 520 -47.77 50.62 -48.97
CA GLU A 520 -48.09 52.05 -49.13
C GLU A 520 -48.53 52.69 -47.80
N GLU A 521 -48.01 53.88 -47.49
CA GLU A 521 -48.37 54.65 -46.29
C GLU A 521 -49.81 55.21 -46.37
N PRO A 522 -50.72 54.85 -45.45
CA PRO A 522 -51.96 55.59 -45.24
C PRO A 522 -51.67 56.89 -44.50
N LYS A 523 -52.16 58.02 -45.02
CA LYS A 523 -51.93 59.35 -44.42
C LYS A 523 -52.76 59.55 -43.15
N GLU A 524 -52.18 60.27 -42.18
CA GLU A 524 -52.85 60.88 -41.03
C GLU A 524 -53.91 61.93 -41.51
N ILE A 525 -54.80 62.54 -40.72
CA ILE A 525 -54.87 62.99 -39.29
C ILE A 525 -56.39 63.26 -38.99
N PRO A 526 -56.87 63.82 -37.83
CA PRO A 526 -56.36 63.92 -36.45
C PRO A 526 -57.39 63.61 -35.30
N GLU A 527 -56.87 63.31 -34.09
CA GLU A 527 -57.36 63.71 -32.73
C GLU A 527 -58.82 63.34 -32.26
N GLU A 528 -59.22 63.41 -30.97
CA GLU A 528 -58.70 64.09 -29.76
C GLU A 528 -59.17 63.41 -28.41
N VAL A 529 -58.61 63.82 -27.24
CA VAL A 529 -59.15 63.78 -25.84
C VAL A 529 -58.94 62.56 -24.88
N LYS A 530 -58.00 62.76 -23.91
CA LYS A 530 -57.97 62.39 -22.44
C LYS A 530 -57.83 60.94 -21.90
N LYS A 531 -56.59 60.63 -21.45
CA LYS A 531 -56.12 60.23 -20.09
C LYS A 531 -57.00 59.39 -19.11
N GLU A 532 -56.45 58.22 -18.72
CA GLU A 532 -56.06 57.72 -17.36
C GLU A 532 -56.92 57.97 -16.09
N PRO A 533 -56.80 57.11 -15.05
CA PRO A 533 -56.64 55.63 -15.04
C PRO A 533 -57.43 54.92 -13.90
N GLU A 534 -57.46 53.57 -13.85
CA GLU A 534 -57.13 52.73 -12.66
C GLU A 534 -57.34 51.20 -12.90
N GLN A 535 -56.93 50.39 -11.91
CA GLN A 535 -56.89 48.90 -11.85
C GLN A 535 -58.05 48.36 -10.95
N PRO A 536 -58.21 47.03 -10.65
CA PRO A 536 -57.64 45.79 -11.21
C PRO A 536 -58.71 44.65 -11.41
N GLU A 537 -58.22 43.40 -11.46
CA GLU A 537 -58.91 42.09 -11.29
C GLU A 537 -59.75 41.49 -12.44
N GLU A 538 -59.48 40.21 -12.75
CA GLU A 538 -60.52 39.28 -13.22
C GLU A 538 -60.29 37.82 -12.77
N LYS A 539 -61.38 37.17 -12.37
CA LYS A 539 -61.63 35.72 -12.18
C LYS A 539 -63.14 35.55 -12.44
N PRO A 540 -63.62 34.45 -13.07
CA PRO A 540 -63.47 33.12 -12.49
C PRO A 540 -63.39 31.94 -13.49
N ALA A 541 -63.27 30.71 -12.95
CA ALA A 541 -63.47 29.45 -13.69
C ALA A 541 -64.94 28.98 -13.63
N PRO A 542 -65.36 27.98 -14.45
CA PRO A 542 -65.66 26.68 -13.82
C PRO A 542 -65.50 25.40 -14.69
N LYS A 543 -65.03 24.31 -14.03
CA LYS A 543 -65.46 22.87 -14.10
C LYS A 543 -65.55 22.17 -15.50
N VAL A 544 -65.13 20.90 -15.66
CA VAL A 544 -65.90 19.65 -15.42
C VAL A 544 -65.05 18.44 -15.93
N THR A 545 -65.05 17.19 -15.44
CA THR A 545 -65.17 16.57 -14.09
C THR A 545 -64.63 15.12 -14.11
N VAL A 546 -63.96 14.67 -13.03
CA VAL A 546 -63.95 13.28 -12.48
C VAL A 546 -63.50 12.08 -13.36
N LYS A 547 -62.39 11.46 -12.95
CA LYS A 547 -62.39 10.05 -12.47
C LYS A 547 -61.31 9.87 -11.42
N ALA A 548 -61.56 9.03 -10.39
CA ALA A 548 -60.61 8.74 -9.32
C ALA A 548 -60.68 7.26 -8.96
N GLU A 549 -59.52 6.64 -8.71
CA GLU A 549 -59.38 5.23 -8.35
C GLU A 549 -58.29 5.11 -7.28
N ALA A 550 -58.51 4.28 -6.25
CA ALA A 550 -57.75 4.35 -5.01
C ALA A 550 -56.64 3.30 -4.94
N VAL A 551 -55.39 3.75 -4.81
CA VAL A 551 -54.23 2.88 -4.55
C VAL A 551 -54.12 2.60 -3.05
N LYS A 552 -53.96 1.32 -2.69
CA LYS A 552 -53.68 0.87 -1.32
C LYS A 552 -52.17 0.83 -1.09
N THR A 553 -51.67 1.50 -0.06
CA THR A 553 -50.32 1.29 0.47
C THR A 553 -50.34 0.19 1.52
N GLY A 554 -49.53 -0.85 1.36
CA GLY A 554 -49.38 -1.94 2.34
C GLY A 554 -47.95 -2.04 2.85
N ASP A 555 -47.76 -1.80 4.16
CA ASP A 555 -46.49 -2.01 4.87
C ASP A 555 -46.49 -3.39 5.58
N GLU A 556 -46.02 -4.44 4.90
CA GLU A 556 -45.88 -5.78 5.52
C GLU A 556 -44.40 -6.19 5.77
N GLU A 557 -43.45 -5.66 4.99
CA GLU A 557 -42.02 -6.02 5.08
C GLU A 557 -41.37 -5.71 6.45
N SER A 558 -41.81 -4.64 7.14
CA SER A 558 -41.16 -4.21 8.40
C SER A 558 -41.59 -5.01 9.63
N LEU A 559 -42.70 -5.74 9.61
CA LEU A 559 -43.21 -6.43 10.80
C LEU A 559 -42.53 -7.78 11.04
N MET A 560 -42.28 -8.54 9.96
CA MET A 560 -41.63 -9.86 10.01
C MET A 560 -40.22 -9.79 10.61
N VAL A 561 -39.42 -8.79 10.23
CA VAL A 561 -38.06 -8.60 10.74
C VAL A 561 -38.04 -8.36 12.26
N LEU A 562 -38.99 -7.58 12.79
CA LEU A 562 -39.12 -7.33 14.23
C LEU A 562 -39.51 -8.59 15.02
N ILE A 563 -40.40 -9.41 14.47
CA ILE A 563 -40.83 -10.68 15.11
C ILE A 563 -39.68 -11.68 15.14
N ILE A 564 -38.90 -11.82 14.06
CA ILE A 564 -37.74 -12.71 13.99
C ILE A 564 -36.66 -12.31 15.01
N LEU A 565 -36.38 -11.00 15.15
CA LEU A 565 -35.43 -10.48 16.13
C LEU A 565 -35.88 -10.75 17.59
N LEU A 566 -37.18 -10.65 17.88
CA LEU A 566 -37.73 -11.02 19.18
C LEU A 566 -37.58 -12.51 19.49
N ILE A 567 -37.89 -13.39 18.55
CA ILE A 567 -37.76 -14.85 18.71
C ILE A 567 -36.29 -15.26 18.98
N LEU A 568 -35.33 -14.70 18.25
CA LEU A 568 -33.90 -14.93 18.46
C LEU A 568 -33.42 -14.48 19.84
N SER A 569 -33.99 -13.39 20.39
CA SER A 569 -33.64 -12.90 21.73
C SER A 569 -34.03 -13.90 22.83
N CYS A 570 -35.18 -14.57 22.70
CA CYS A 570 -35.65 -15.57 23.67
C CYS A 570 -34.78 -16.83 23.69
N ALA A 571 -34.25 -17.25 22.53
CA ALA A 571 -33.38 -18.41 22.44
C ALA A 571 -32.09 -18.22 23.27
N ALA A 572 -31.43 -17.06 23.16
CA ALA A 572 -30.19 -16.75 23.87
C ALA A 572 -30.34 -16.83 25.40
N ILE A 573 -31.46 -16.34 25.94
CA ILE A 573 -31.72 -16.33 27.39
C ILE A 573 -31.86 -17.75 27.94
N THR A 574 -32.52 -18.66 27.20
CA THR A 574 -32.69 -20.06 27.64
C THR A 574 -31.40 -20.89 27.58
N ALA A 575 -30.44 -20.52 26.71
CA ALA A 575 -29.12 -21.15 26.68
C ALA A 575 -28.32 -20.79 27.94
N CYS A 576 -28.23 -19.50 28.28
CA CYS A 576 -27.52 -19.02 29.48
C CYS A 576 -28.10 -19.62 30.77
N GLY A 577 -29.43 -19.74 30.87
CA GLY A 577 -30.11 -20.32 32.03
C GLY A 577 -29.83 -21.82 32.28
N LYS A 578 -29.40 -22.58 31.26
CA LYS A 578 -29.02 -24.00 31.42
C LYS A 578 -27.58 -24.20 31.91
N ILE A 579 -26.66 -23.29 31.55
CA ILE A 579 -25.26 -23.37 31.99
C ILE A 579 -25.16 -23.11 33.50
N ALA A 580 -25.88 -22.11 34.00
CA ALA A 580 -25.92 -21.73 35.43
C ALA A 580 -26.53 -22.79 36.39
N ARG A 581 -26.96 -23.96 35.90
CA ARG A 581 -27.46 -25.09 36.71
C ARG A 581 -26.56 -26.32 36.72
N LYS A 582 -25.38 -26.29 36.08
CA LYS A 582 -24.38 -27.38 36.13
C LYS A 582 -23.17 -27.11 37.04
N THR A 583 -23.13 -25.97 37.72
CA THR A 583 -22.12 -25.62 38.73
C THR A 583 -22.79 -25.32 40.06
N LYS A 584 -23.06 -26.37 40.84
CA LYS A 584 -23.35 -26.32 42.27
C LYS A 584 -22.95 -27.63 42.93
#